data_AF-A0AA43CVN9-F1
#
_entry.id   AF-A0AA43CVN9-F1
#
_cell.length_a   1.000
_cell.length_b   1.000
_cell.length_c   1.000
_cell.angle_alpha   90.00
_cell.angle_beta   90.00
_cell.angle_gamma   90.00
#
_symmetry.space_group_name_H-M   'P 1'
#
loop_
_entity.id
_entity.type
_entity.pdbx_description
1 polymer ?
#
loop_
_entity_poly.entity_id
_entity_poly.type
_entity_poly.pdbx_seq_one_letter_code
_entity_poly.pdbx_strand_id
1 'polypeptide(L)'
;MPGALLGQEEPSDCVVGGALAYDNWTKVDSGGAGSLPEGAQDSDYIRCKACHGWDHMATDGGYVRRSRNEGRPNAGAGDGDATSRNISFAARGEGEMVTADMIWHMGTGRSYEDGKGSWVALEDTHSASNKAAHSNGYTLGNQHPDFSTGGMTMIQADCLTEFLNYEDADPTAYFADINPDMNPVLYTIVDTADAAAGEAYYDENCDGCHGDPAGESPVDAPEGGILAYLAQDGKFSEFSHKVRWGIPDTGMTRGAMGSPTSADVANMMLWLQQEGGTGFALNPGLTGTWWNPARSGEGFLLEFAYNGDTLTFFGSFYTYQQSDVFPFWIVFQPVGGVVPESGTTLEAIAYATAGTMWGDGFNPDDVQTDEFGTATFTFTDCGTGHVLIEPNEFFVGHGFTSNVEYTLERTLDSAIECPSQ
;
A
#
# COMPACT_ATOMS: atom_id res chain seq x y z
N MET A 1 -11.64 9.43 -35.57
CA MET A 1 -11.36 10.73 -34.93
C MET A 1 -11.22 10.43 -33.46
N PRO A 2 -10.05 10.67 -32.85
CA PRO A 2 -9.91 10.50 -31.41
C PRO A 2 -10.86 11.50 -30.73
N GLY A 3 -11.69 11.03 -29.82
CA GLY A 3 -12.50 11.90 -28.99
C GLY A 3 -11.56 12.79 -28.18
N ALA A 4 -11.81 14.09 -28.18
CA ALA A 4 -11.13 15.01 -27.28
C ALA A 4 -11.38 14.51 -25.85
N LEU A 5 -10.30 14.34 -25.06
CA LEU A 5 -10.42 14.30 -23.62
C LEU A 5 -11.17 15.56 -23.20
N LEU A 6 -12.37 15.39 -22.64
CA LEU A 6 -13.00 16.45 -21.89
C LEU A 6 -12.08 16.68 -20.69
N GLY A 7 -11.45 17.85 -20.60
CA GLY A 7 -10.65 18.22 -19.44
C GLY A 7 -11.51 18.10 -18.18
N GLN A 8 -10.96 17.48 -17.15
CA GLN A 8 -11.59 17.37 -15.83
C GLN A 8 -11.98 18.76 -15.32
N GLU A 9 -13.18 18.90 -14.76
CA GLU A 9 -13.61 20.18 -14.19
C GLU A 9 -12.77 20.49 -12.95
N GLU A 10 -12.18 21.68 -12.91
CA GLU A 10 -11.41 22.12 -11.75
C GLU A 10 -12.30 22.10 -10.49
N PRO A 11 -11.78 21.59 -9.35
CA PRO A 11 -12.55 21.58 -8.11
C PRO A 11 -12.90 23.00 -7.68
N SER A 12 -14.09 23.18 -7.11
CA SER A 12 -14.51 24.46 -6.56
C SER A 12 -13.64 24.85 -5.36
N ASP A 13 -13.62 26.13 -5.00
CA ASP A 13 -12.97 26.60 -3.77
C ASP A 13 -13.51 25.88 -2.52
N CYS A 14 -14.78 25.46 -2.56
CA CYS A 14 -15.43 24.76 -1.45
C CYS A 14 -14.98 23.29 -1.40
N VAL A 15 -14.82 22.60 -2.53
CA VAL A 15 -14.19 21.27 -2.57
C VAL A 15 -12.78 21.32 -2.00
N VAL A 16 -11.96 22.29 -2.43
CA VAL A 16 -10.58 22.45 -1.92
C VAL A 16 -10.59 22.77 -0.42
N GLY A 17 -11.42 23.71 0.02
CA GLY A 17 -11.57 24.04 1.44
C GLY A 17 -12.05 22.88 2.31
N GLY A 18 -12.97 22.05 1.77
CA GLY A 18 -13.45 20.82 2.40
C GLY A 18 -12.35 19.78 2.54
N ALA A 19 -11.52 19.59 1.51
CA ALA A 19 -10.39 18.67 1.55
C ALA A 19 -9.32 19.07 2.60
N LEU A 20 -9.04 20.36 2.73
CA LEU A 20 -8.16 20.89 3.79
C LEU A 20 -8.79 20.70 5.18
N ALA A 21 -10.11 20.93 5.31
CA ALA A 21 -10.83 20.68 6.55
C ALA A 21 -10.88 19.19 6.94
N TYR A 22 -10.90 18.29 5.96
CA TYR A 22 -10.86 16.84 6.18
C TYR A 22 -9.55 16.40 6.84
N ASP A 23 -8.41 16.97 6.42
CA ASP A 23 -7.14 16.83 7.14
C ASP A 23 -7.26 17.49 8.51
N ASN A 24 -7.48 18.82 8.54
CA ASN A 24 -7.51 19.56 9.79
C ASN A 24 -8.30 20.88 9.72
N TRP A 25 -9.61 20.79 9.96
CA TRP A 25 -10.52 21.93 10.02
C TRP A 25 -10.15 23.01 11.05
N THR A 26 -9.27 22.75 12.02
CA THR A 26 -8.87 23.78 12.99
C THR A 26 -7.92 24.83 12.41
N LYS A 27 -7.29 24.56 11.26
CA LYS A 27 -6.31 25.45 10.63
C LYS A 27 -6.96 26.61 9.88
N VAL A 28 -6.26 27.75 9.82
CA VAL A 28 -6.80 29.00 9.27
C VAL A 28 -7.11 28.87 7.78
N ASP A 29 -6.21 28.26 7.02
CA ASP A 29 -6.38 27.99 5.58
C ASP A 29 -7.42 26.90 5.29
N SER A 30 -7.82 26.14 6.30
CA SER A 30 -8.97 25.22 6.25
C SER A 30 -10.29 25.87 6.71
N GLY A 31 -10.30 27.19 6.91
CA GLY A 31 -11.46 27.96 7.39
C GLY A 31 -11.66 27.98 8.91
N GLY A 32 -10.72 27.43 9.67
CA GLY A 32 -10.75 27.35 11.13
C GLY A 32 -10.12 28.54 11.84
N ALA A 33 -10.08 28.47 13.18
CA ALA A 33 -9.58 29.55 14.03
C ALA A 33 -8.05 29.56 14.22
N GLY A 34 -7.31 28.58 13.69
CA GLY A 34 -5.88 28.38 13.96
C GLY A 34 -5.57 27.86 15.36
N SER A 35 -6.60 27.43 16.10
CA SER A 35 -6.50 26.93 17.47
C SER A 35 -7.54 25.83 17.70
N LEU A 36 -7.29 24.97 18.69
CA LEU A 36 -8.24 23.94 19.09
C LEU A 36 -9.50 24.58 19.70
N PRO A 37 -10.69 24.01 19.46
CA PRO A 37 -11.89 24.43 20.19
C PRO A 37 -11.74 24.17 21.69
N GLU A 38 -12.54 24.87 22.50
CA GLU A 38 -12.59 24.63 23.94
C GLU A 38 -12.88 23.14 24.24
N GLY A 39 -12.16 22.56 25.20
CA GLY A 39 -12.28 21.15 25.56
C GLY A 39 -11.40 20.18 24.74
N ALA A 40 -11.05 20.52 23.50
CA ALA A 40 -10.16 19.68 22.69
C ALA A 40 -8.71 19.79 23.17
N GLN A 41 -8.11 18.64 23.50
CA GLN A 41 -6.73 18.57 23.98
C GLN A 41 -5.72 18.18 22.88
N ASP A 42 -6.22 17.66 21.75
CA ASP A 42 -5.41 17.20 20.65
C ASP A 42 -6.22 17.24 19.35
N SER A 43 -5.60 17.75 18.28
CA SER A 43 -6.26 17.83 16.98
C SER A 43 -6.58 16.46 16.41
N ASP A 44 -5.74 15.45 16.64
CA ASP A 44 -5.92 14.14 16.00
C ASP A 44 -7.20 13.43 16.50
N TYR A 45 -7.77 13.83 17.63
CA TYR A 45 -9.07 13.35 18.11
C TYR A 45 -10.27 14.06 17.47
N ILE A 46 -10.07 15.08 16.64
CA ILE A 46 -11.17 15.86 16.02
C ILE A 46 -11.01 16.01 14.51
N ARG A 47 -9.97 15.42 13.91
CA ARG A 47 -9.77 15.40 12.45
C ARG A 47 -10.56 14.26 11.82
N CYS A 48 -11.18 14.51 10.66
CA CYS A 48 -11.97 13.51 9.94
C CYS A 48 -11.11 12.30 9.54
N LYS A 49 -9.95 12.56 8.93
CA LYS A 49 -8.99 11.51 8.52
C LYS A 49 -8.59 10.57 9.66
N ALA A 50 -8.62 11.03 10.91
CA ALA A 50 -8.15 10.23 12.04
C ALA A 50 -9.04 9.02 12.33
N CYS A 51 -10.31 9.08 11.98
CA CYS A 51 -11.26 7.97 12.12
C CYS A 51 -11.55 7.29 10.78
N HIS A 52 -11.58 8.06 9.69
CA HIS A 52 -12.02 7.61 8.38
C HIS A 52 -10.88 7.21 7.43
N GLY A 53 -9.61 7.40 7.81
CA GLY A 53 -8.47 7.19 6.92
C GLY A 53 -8.27 8.34 5.94
N TRP A 54 -7.24 8.28 5.11
CA TRP A 54 -7.08 9.25 4.00
C TRP A 54 -7.83 8.81 2.74
N ASP A 55 -8.03 7.50 2.61
CA ASP A 55 -8.81 6.83 1.56
C ASP A 55 -10.30 6.75 1.88
N HIS A 56 -10.75 7.34 2.99
CA HIS A 56 -12.13 7.27 3.45
C HIS A 56 -12.60 5.86 3.83
N MET A 57 -11.71 4.87 3.87
CA MET A 57 -12.05 3.46 4.11
C MET A 57 -11.72 2.98 5.52
N ALA A 58 -11.05 3.78 6.34
CA ALA A 58 -10.71 3.44 7.72
C ALA A 58 -9.96 2.09 7.81
N THR A 59 -10.48 1.13 8.58
CA THR A 59 -9.90 -0.22 8.67
C THR A 59 -10.03 -1.07 7.42
N ASP A 60 -10.90 -0.68 6.50
CA ASP A 60 -11.06 -1.37 5.22
C ASP A 60 -10.01 -0.89 4.19
N GLY A 61 -9.18 0.10 4.56
CA GLY A 61 -8.12 0.64 3.71
C GLY A 61 -6.82 0.89 4.48
N GLY A 62 -6.15 2.01 4.22
CA GLY A 62 -4.81 2.31 4.72
C GLY A 62 -4.66 2.40 6.23
N TYR A 63 -5.77 2.47 6.97
CA TYR A 63 -5.77 2.56 8.44
C TYR A 63 -6.07 1.21 9.12
N VAL A 64 -6.11 0.10 8.38
CA VAL A 64 -6.34 -1.28 8.87
C VAL A 64 -5.59 -1.63 10.16
N ARG A 65 -4.32 -1.22 10.28
CA ARG A 65 -3.47 -1.51 11.45
C ARG A 65 -3.28 -0.33 12.40
N ARG A 66 -3.99 0.79 12.20
CA ARG A 66 -3.82 2.00 13.02
C ARG A 66 -4.57 1.89 14.34
N SER A 67 -3.86 1.50 15.39
CA SER A 67 -4.37 1.46 16.76
C SER A 67 -4.38 2.84 17.45
N ARG A 68 -5.22 2.93 18.50
CA ARG A 68 -5.37 4.11 19.36
C ARG A 68 -4.13 4.29 20.22
N ASN A 69 -3.73 5.54 20.46
CA ASN A 69 -2.73 5.89 21.47
C ASN A 69 -3.04 7.23 22.14
N GLU A 70 -2.13 7.74 22.97
CA GLU A 70 -2.31 9.01 23.69
C GLU A 70 -2.51 10.24 22.78
N GLY A 71 -2.01 10.16 21.54
CA GLY A 71 -2.04 11.25 20.57
C GLY A 71 -3.08 11.07 19.46
N ARG A 72 -3.80 9.94 19.39
CA ARG A 72 -4.78 9.72 18.31
C ARG A 72 -5.86 8.68 18.65
N PRO A 73 -7.08 8.82 18.08
CA PRO A 73 -8.07 7.74 18.05
C PRO A 73 -7.60 6.62 17.12
N ASN A 74 -8.28 5.47 17.15
CA ASN A 74 -8.13 4.45 16.11
C ASN A 74 -9.16 4.67 14.98
N ALA A 75 -9.15 3.79 13.98
CA ALA A 75 -10.11 3.76 12.89
C ALA A 75 -11.02 2.51 12.90
N GLY A 76 -11.22 1.87 14.07
CA GLY A 76 -11.91 0.57 14.19
C GLY A 76 -10.99 -0.55 14.68
N ALA A 77 -9.68 -0.41 14.48
CA ALA A 77 -8.71 -1.46 14.78
C ALA A 77 -8.67 -1.80 16.29
N GLY A 78 -9.08 -3.02 16.62
CA GLY A 78 -9.03 -3.57 17.98
C GLY A 78 -10.05 -2.97 18.96
N ASP A 79 -11.07 -2.25 18.49
CA ASP A 79 -12.22 -1.88 19.33
C ASP A 79 -13.34 -2.93 19.27
N GLY A 80 -14.32 -2.78 20.17
CA GLY A 80 -15.54 -3.61 20.17
C GLY A 80 -16.72 -2.96 19.45
N ASP A 81 -16.49 -1.81 18.80
CA ASP A 81 -17.53 -1.06 18.08
C ASP A 81 -17.47 -1.42 16.61
N ALA A 82 -18.39 -2.28 16.17
CA ALA A 82 -18.46 -2.74 14.79
C ALA A 82 -19.10 -1.71 13.83
N THR A 83 -19.34 -0.47 14.26
CA THR A 83 -19.85 0.58 13.39
C THR A 83 -18.80 0.90 12.34
N SER A 84 -19.17 0.74 11.06
CA SER A 84 -18.26 1.05 9.95
C SER A 84 -17.86 2.52 9.98
N ARG A 85 -16.56 2.76 9.78
CA ARG A 85 -15.98 4.09 9.57
C ARG A 85 -15.60 4.31 8.12
N ASN A 86 -15.89 3.35 7.26
CA ASN A 86 -15.73 3.48 5.83
C ASN A 86 -16.87 4.35 5.28
N ILE A 87 -16.48 5.50 4.73
CA ILE A 87 -17.36 6.48 4.10
C ILE A 87 -17.03 6.64 2.62
N SER A 88 -16.27 5.73 2.00
CA SER A 88 -16.07 5.70 0.54
C SER A 88 -17.40 5.54 -0.21
N PHE A 89 -17.44 5.89 -1.49
CA PHE A 89 -18.63 5.72 -2.31
C PHE A 89 -19.08 4.26 -2.38
N ALA A 90 -18.13 3.33 -2.45
CA ALA A 90 -18.40 1.89 -2.47
C ALA A 90 -19.11 1.39 -1.19
N ALA A 91 -18.87 2.04 -0.04
CA ALA A 91 -19.51 1.68 1.23
C ALA A 91 -20.91 2.30 1.41
N ARG A 92 -21.30 3.26 0.55
CA ARG A 92 -22.60 3.94 0.59
C ARG A 92 -23.64 3.19 -0.23
N GLY A 93 -24.93 3.37 0.09
CA GLY A 93 -26.01 2.93 -0.80
C GLY A 93 -25.97 3.68 -2.13
N GLU A 94 -26.51 3.08 -3.19
CA GLU A 94 -26.58 3.70 -4.52
C GLU A 94 -27.29 5.08 -4.45
N GLY A 95 -26.56 6.15 -4.81
CA GLY A 95 -27.06 7.52 -4.77
C GLY A 95 -27.13 8.15 -3.38
N GLU A 96 -26.60 7.50 -2.34
CA GLU A 96 -26.47 8.08 -1.00
C GLU A 96 -25.29 9.05 -0.94
N MET A 97 -25.57 10.25 -0.42
CA MET A 97 -24.59 11.32 -0.30
C MET A 97 -24.32 11.59 1.17
N VAL A 98 -23.08 11.97 1.50
CA VAL A 98 -22.79 12.54 2.81
C VAL A 98 -23.55 13.86 2.94
N THR A 99 -24.08 14.14 4.12
CA THR A 99 -24.83 15.37 4.41
C THR A 99 -24.18 16.12 5.57
N ALA A 100 -24.46 17.42 5.68
CA ALA A 100 -23.96 18.22 6.80
C ALA A 100 -24.41 17.66 8.17
N ASP A 101 -25.64 17.14 8.28
CA ASP A 101 -26.14 16.53 9.52
C ASP A 101 -25.32 15.30 9.94
N MET A 102 -24.88 14.50 8.97
CA MET A 102 -23.96 13.38 9.22
C MET A 102 -22.60 13.86 9.71
N ILE A 103 -22.11 15.01 9.25
CA ILE A 103 -20.84 15.57 9.73
C ILE A 103 -21.00 16.11 11.15
N TRP A 104 -22.08 16.85 11.43
CA TRP A 104 -22.27 17.51 12.73
C TRP A 104 -22.38 16.54 13.91
N HIS A 105 -23.01 15.38 13.71
CA HIS A 105 -23.33 14.43 14.79
C HIS A 105 -24.05 15.08 15.98
N MET A 106 -24.90 16.08 15.72
CA MET A 106 -25.55 16.91 16.73
C MET A 106 -26.29 16.08 17.78
N GLY A 107 -25.85 16.19 19.04
CA GLY A 107 -26.45 15.50 20.19
C GLY A 107 -26.25 13.98 20.22
N THR A 108 -25.47 13.41 19.31
CA THR A 108 -25.16 11.97 19.24
C THR A 108 -23.67 11.66 19.31
N GLY A 109 -22.82 12.61 18.91
CA GLY A 109 -21.38 12.51 19.06
C GLY A 109 -20.91 12.73 20.50
N ARG A 110 -19.64 12.39 20.75
CA ARG A 110 -18.99 12.66 22.05
C ARG A 110 -18.55 14.11 22.19
N SER A 111 -18.26 14.54 23.41
CA SER A 111 -17.61 15.84 23.63
C SER A 111 -16.16 15.86 23.10
N TYR A 112 -15.58 17.06 23.02
CA TYR A 112 -14.17 17.22 22.70
C TYR A 112 -13.25 16.78 23.86
N GLU A 113 -13.65 17.02 25.12
CA GLU A 113 -12.91 16.56 26.29
C GLU A 113 -12.78 15.03 26.32
N ASP A 114 -13.84 14.33 25.92
CA ASP A 114 -13.91 12.86 25.93
C ASP A 114 -12.92 12.20 24.96
N GLY A 115 -12.45 12.89 23.91
CA GLY A 115 -11.52 12.33 22.93
C GLY A 115 -10.23 11.81 23.58
N LYS A 116 -9.29 12.72 23.84
CA LYS A 116 -8.04 12.38 24.54
C LYS A 116 -8.25 12.11 26.02
N GLY A 117 -9.22 12.78 26.66
CA GLY A 117 -9.48 12.64 28.10
C GLY A 117 -9.93 11.24 28.53
N SER A 118 -10.43 10.43 27.60
CA SER A 118 -10.76 9.02 27.85
C SER A 118 -9.56 8.07 27.67
N TRP A 119 -8.37 8.57 27.33
CA TRP A 119 -7.19 7.73 27.14
C TRP A 119 -6.56 7.34 28.47
N VAL A 120 -6.28 6.04 28.61
CA VAL A 120 -5.59 5.45 29.76
C VAL A 120 -4.59 4.44 29.21
N ALA A 121 -3.33 4.53 29.62
CA ALA A 121 -2.32 3.53 29.26
C ALA A 121 -2.72 2.15 29.79
N LEU A 122 -2.53 1.10 28.99
CA LEU A 122 -2.67 -0.27 29.46
C LEU A 122 -1.43 -0.62 30.28
N GLU A 123 -1.63 -0.99 31.55
CA GLU A 123 -0.55 -1.47 32.42
C GLU A 123 -0.51 -3.00 32.42
N ASP A 124 0.69 -3.59 32.31
CA ASP A 124 0.88 -5.05 32.34
C ASP A 124 0.52 -5.69 33.68
N THR A 125 0.36 -4.89 34.74
CA THR A 125 -0.06 -5.40 36.04
C THR A 125 -1.56 -5.70 36.03
N HIS A 126 -1.97 -6.76 36.73
CA HIS A 126 -3.31 -7.37 36.65
C HIS A 126 -4.45 -6.52 37.29
N SER A 127 -4.38 -5.20 37.21
CA SER A 127 -5.44 -4.31 37.69
C SER A 127 -6.63 -4.37 36.73
N ALA A 128 -7.68 -5.10 37.13
CA ALA A 128 -8.93 -5.18 36.38
C ALA A 128 -9.54 -3.79 36.10
N SER A 129 -9.31 -2.81 36.99
CA SER A 129 -9.78 -1.44 36.80
C SER A 129 -9.01 -0.69 35.72
N ASN A 130 -7.69 -0.90 35.59
CA ASN A 130 -6.92 -0.30 34.48
C ASN A 130 -7.37 -0.88 33.14
N LYS A 131 -7.52 -2.20 33.04
CA LYS A 131 -8.03 -2.88 31.83
C LYS A 131 -9.42 -2.39 31.43
N ALA A 132 -10.31 -2.23 32.41
CA ALA A 132 -11.65 -1.69 32.17
C ALA A 132 -11.61 -0.22 31.73
N ALA A 133 -10.79 0.62 32.36
CA ALA A 133 -10.65 2.04 31.98
C ALA A 133 -10.04 2.19 30.58
N HIS A 134 -9.00 1.41 30.27
CA HIS A 134 -8.39 1.35 28.95
C HIS A 134 -9.42 0.94 27.88
N SER A 135 -10.17 -0.14 28.12
CA SER A 135 -11.22 -0.62 27.21
C SER A 135 -12.36 0.39 27.02
N ASN A 136 -12.85 1.02 28.09
CA ASN A 136 -13.87 2.07 27.99
C ASN A 136 -13.38 3.27 27.17
N GLY A 137 -12.08 3.57 27.23
CA GLY A 137 -11.46 4.60 26.42
C GLY A 137 -11.53 4.32 24.91
N TYR A 138 -11.49 3.04 24.50
CA TYR A 138 -11.71 2.67 23.09
C TYR A 138 -13.16 2.88 22.65
N THR A 139 -14.13 2.72 23.55
CA THR A 139 -15.52 2.98 23.20
C THR A 139 -15.80 4.48 23.13
N LEU A 140 -15.35 5.25 24.12
CA LEU A 140 -15.68 6.67 24.20
C LEU A 140 -14.79 7.51 23.26
N GLY A 141 -13.46 7.42 23.38
CA GLY A 141 -12.53 8.29 22.63
C GLY A 141 -12.56 8.10 21.11
N ASN A 142 -13.05 6.96 20.63
CA ASN A 142 -13.17 6.66 19.20
C ASN A 142 -14.56 6.96 18.62
N GLN A 143 -15.54 7.38 19.43
CA GLN A 143 -16.81 7.88 18.89
C GLN A 143 -16.58 9.17 18.10
N HIS A 144 -17.43 9.39 17.10
CA HIS A 144 -17.42 10.62 16.33
C HIS A 144 -17.66 11.82 17.26
N PRO A 145 -16.87 12.89 17.18
CA PRO A 145 -17.11 14.11 17.95
C PRO A 145 -18.44 14.78 17.55
N ASP A 146 -19.11 15.40 18.52
CA ASP A 146 -20.22 16.32 18.24
C ASP A 146 -19.65 17.70 17.90
N PHE A 147 -19.59 17.99 16.60
CA PHE A 147 -19.04 19.25 16.12
C PHE A 147 -19.97 20.45 16.34
N SER A 148 -21.24 20.22 16.73
CA SER A 148 -22.19 21.30 17.01
C SER A 148 -21.86 22.08 18.30
N THR A 149 -20.95 21.55 19.11
CA THR A 149 -20.53 22.13 20.40
C THR A 149 -19.57 23.32 20.27
N GLY A 150 -19.04 23.58 19.07
CA GLY A 150 -18.28 24.79 18.75
C GLY A 150 -17.00 24.56 17.95
N GLY A 151 -16.40 25.65 17.48
CA GLY A 151 -15.16 25.64 16.69
C GLY A 151 -15.39 25.53 15.19
N MET A 152 -16.07 24.46 14.74
CA MET A 152 -16.34 24.25 13.31
C MET A 152 -17.42 25.21 12.81
N THR A 153 -17.24 25.78 11.63
CA THR A 153 -18.19 26.72 11.03
C THR A 153 -19.16 26.02 10.07
N MET A 154 -20.31 26.64 9.81
CA MET A 154 -21.27 26.12 8.82
C MET A 154 -20.65 25.98 7.42
N ILE A 155 -19.84 26.96 7.02
CA ILE A 155 -19.14 26.93 5.72
C ILE A 155 -18.21 25.71 5.63
N GLN A 156 -17.52 25.35 6.72
CA GLN A 156 -16.66 24.16 6.73
C GLN A 156 -17.48 22.87 6.59
N ALA A 157 -18.62 22.76 7.28
CA ALA A 157 -19.48 21.57 7.15
C ALA A 157 -20.09 21.46 5.74
N ASP A 158 -20.50 22.58 5.14
CA ASP A 158 -21.00 22.61 3.76
C ASP A 158 -19.89 22.22 2.77
N CYS A 159 -18.66 22.74 2.94
CA CYS A 159 -17.52 22.41 2.08
C CYS A 159 -17.01 20.99 2.27
N LEU A 160 -17.01 20.45 3.50
CA LEU A 160 -16.78 19.03 3.75
C LEU A 160 -17.83 18.17 3.07
N THR A 161 -19.10 18.59 3.07
CA THR A 161 -20.17 17.89 2.37
C THR A 161 -19.92 17.88 0.85
N GLU A 162 -19.50 19.01 0.27
CA GLU A 162 -19.18 19.09 -1.16
C GLU A 162 -17.97 18.22 -1.50
N PHE A 163 -16.90 18.30 -0.70
CA PHE A 163 -15.69 17.50 -0.87
C PHE A 163 -15.97 15.99 -0.77
N LEU A 164 -16.63 15.53 0.30
CA LEU A 164 -16.91 14.10 0.51
C LEU A 164 -17.88 13.49 -0.52
N ASN A 165 -18.44 14.30 -1.40
CA ASN A 165 -19.31 13.90 -2.50
C ASN A 165 -18.70 14.21 -3.88
N TYR A 166 -17.47 14.74 -3.91
CA TYR A 166 -16.73 15.00 -5.14
C TYR A 166 -15.98 13.74 -5.58
N GLU A 167 -15.97 13.47 -6.88
CA GLU A 167 -15.44 12.21 -7.44
C GLU A 167 -13.97 11.99 -7.08
N ASP A 168 -13.12 13.01 -7.14
CA ASP A 168 -11.69 12.85 -6.81
C ASP A 168 -11.39 12.81 -5.32
N ALA A 169 -12.40 12.99 -4.47
CA ALA A 169 -12.26 12.73 -3.05
C ALA A 169 -12.37 11.23 -2.77
N ASP A 170 -12.98 10.45 -3.66
CA ASP A 170 -13.11 9.01 -3.50
C ASP A 170 -11.81 8.29 -3.90
N PRO A 171 -11.39 7.22 -3.17
CA PRO A 171 -10.18 6.46 -3.50
C PRO A 171 -10.17 5.87 -4.92
N THR A 172 -11.34 5.58 -5.51
CA THR A 172 -11.43 5.00 -6.86
C THR A 172 -10.92 5.94 -7.97
N ALA A 173 -10.78 7.24 -7.68
CA ALA A 173 -10.15 8.18 -8.61
C ALA A 173 -8.64 7.93 -8.79
N TYR A 174 -8.03 7.14 -7.90
CA TYR A 174 -6.59 6.91 -7.86
C TYR A 174 -6.22 5.42 -7.84
N PHE A 175 -7.04 4.59 -7.21
CA PHE A 175 -6.75 3.20 -6.95
C PHE A 175 -7.76 2.29 -7.63
N ALA A 176 -7.28 1.31 -8.39
CA ALA A 176 -8.09 0.20 -8.87
C ALA A 176 -8.42 -0.79 -7.75
N ASP A 177 -7.50 -0.96 -6.79
CA ASP A 177 -7.68 -1.78 -5.60
C ASP A 177 -6.86 -1.26 -4.41
N ILE A 178 -7.37 -1.48 -3.20
CA ILE A 178 -6.65 -1.25 -1.94
C ILE A 178 -6.79 -2.55 -1.15
N ASN A 179 -5.68 -3.29 -1.02
CA ASN A 179 -5.67 -4.57 -0.32
C ASN A 179 -5.06 -4.42 1.09
N PRO A 180 -5.91 -4.33 2.13
CA PRO A 180 -5.46 -4.15 3.51
C PRO A 180 -4.89 -5.43 4.15
N ASP A 181 -5.07 -6.60 3.53
CA ASP A 181 -4.53 -7.87 4.04
C ASP A 181 -2.99 -7.93 3.91
N MET A 182 -2.43 -7.19 2.95
CA MET A 182 -0.98 -7.01 2.81
C MET A 182 -0.43 -6.05 3.86
N ASN A 183 0.82 -6.28 4.31
CA ASN A 183 1.53 -5.42 5.25
C ASN A 183 2.93 -5.06 4.72
N PRO A 184 3.17 -3.81 4.26
CA PRO A 184 2.23 -2.68 4.23
C PRO A 184 1.05 -2.90 3.27
N VAL A 185 -0.02 -2.10 3.42
CA VAL A 185 -1.19 -2.14 2.52
C VAL A 185 -0.73 -2.03 1.07
N LEU A 186 -1.21 -2.94 0.22
CA LEU A 186 -0.93 -2.92 -1.21
C LEU A 186 -1.95 -2.01 -1.90
N TYR A 187 -1.45 -1.03 -2.64
CA TYR A 187 -2.26 -0.11 -3.43
C TYR A 187 -2.03 -0.40 -4.90
N THR A 188 -3.09 -0.73 -5.63
CA THR A 188 -3.04 -0.87 -7.08
C THR A 188 -3.54 0.43 -7.70
N ILE A 189 -2.70 1.10 -8.47
CA ILE A 189 -3.06 2.37 -9.11
C ILE A 189 -4.04 2.10 -10.26
N VAL A 190 -4.87 3.08 -10.63
CA VAL A 190 -5.76 2.95 -11.79
C VAL A 190 -4.98 2.67 -13.08
N ASP A 191 -5.50 1.80 -13.93
CA ASP A 191 -4.89 1.36 -15.20
C ASP A 191 -4.73 2.49 -16.25
N THR A 192 -5.36 3.63 -16.00
CA THR A 192 -5.23 4.85 -16.81
C THR A 192 -3.99 5.67 -16.48
N ALA A 193 -3.24 5.32 -15.43
CA ALA A 193 -2.04 6.03 -15.02
C ALA A 193 -0.85 5.81 -16.00
N ASP A 194 -0.01 6.83 -16.13
CA ASP A 194 1.19 6.87 -16.97
C ASP A 194 2.40 7.30 -16.14
N ALA A 195 3.31 6.36 -15.90
CA ALA A 195 4.50 6.61 -15.09
C ALA A 195 5.42 7.68 -15.69
N ALA A 196 5.56 7.76 -17.02
CA ALA A 196 6.41 8.77 -17.65
C ALA A 196 5.83 10.18 -17.48
N ALA A 197 4.50 10.30 -17.50
CA ALA A 197 3.83 11.56 -17.15
C ALA A 197 4.00 11.90 -15.66
N GLY A 198 4.03 10.88 -14.79
CA GLY A 198 4.24 11.03 -13.35
C GLY A 198 5.62 11.58 -13.01
N GLU A 199 6.68 10.98 -13.59
CA GLU A 199 8.06 11.45 -13.47
C GLU A 199 8.18 12.91 -13.92
N ALA A 200 7.67 13.23 -15.12
CA ALA A 200 7.71 14.58 -15.65
C ALA A 200 7.00 15.61 -14.76
N TYR A 201 5.85 15.23 -14.17
CA TYR A 201 5.12 16.11 -13.25
C TYR A 201 5.89 16.36 -11.96
N TYR A 202 6.49 15.30 -11.40
CA TYR A 202 7.30 15.38 -10.19
C TYR A 202 8.53 16.28 -10.40
N ASP A 203 9.26 16.09 -11.50
CA ASP A 203 10.44 16.88 -11.85
C ASP A 203 10.10 18.38 -11.98
N GLU A 204 8.93 18.69 -12.55
CA GLU A 204 8.50 20.08 -12.75
C GLU A 204 8.01 20.74 -11.45
N ASN A 205 7.27 20.02 -10.61
CA ASN A 205 6.49 20.62 -9.52
C ASN A 205 6.93 20.23 -8.11
N CYS A 206 7.68 19.12 -7.94
CA CYS A 206 7.98 18.54 -6.63
C CYS A 206 9.48 18.54 -6.31
N ASP A 207 10.35 18.29 -7.30
CA ASP A 207 11.81 18.15 -7.12
C ASP A 207 12.43 19.35 -6.39
N GLY A 208 11.99 20.57 -6.70
CA GLY A 208 12.54 21.79 -6.08
C GLY A 208 12.45 21.83 -4.54
N CYS A 209 11.51 21.10 -3.93
CA CYS A 209 11.39 20.97 -2.47
C CYS A 209 11.73 19.56 -1.96
N HIS A 210 11.44 18.52 -2.74
CA HIS A 210 11.57 17.13 -2.32
C HIS A 210 12.88 16.46 -2.78
N GLY A 211 13.51 16.94 -3.84
CA GLY A 211 14.74 16.36 -4.40
C GLY A 211 14.53 14.97 -4.98
N ASP A 212 15.61 14.20 -5.05
CA ASP A 212 15.60 12.80 -5.49
C ASP A 212 14.64 11.95 -4.63
N PRO A 213 13.67 11.23 -5.22
CA PRO A 213 12.73 10.39 -4.49
C PRO A 213 13.38 9.37 -3.55
N ALA A 214 14.53 8.81 -3.91
CA ALA A 214 15.29 7.84 -3.14
C ALA A 214 16.33 8.47 -2.20
N GLY A 215 16.54 9.77 -2.29
CA GLY A 215 17.58 10.52 -1.60
C GLY A 215 17.13 11.21 -0.32
N GLU A 216 18.03 12.02 0.26
CA GLU A 216 17.65 12.95 1.32
C GLU A 216 16.96 14.17 0.71
N SER A 217 15.77 14.51 1.21
CA SER A 217 15.08 15.71 0.73
C SER A 217 15.76 16.99 1.26
N PRO A 218 15.79 18.07 0.44
CA PRO A 218 16.42 19.34 0.80
C PRO A 218 15.85 20.04 2.05
N VAL A 219 14.67 19.63 2.54
CA VAL A 219 13.93 20.30 3.62
C VAL A 219 13.48 19.29 4.68
N ASP A 220 14.09 19.30 5.88
CA ASP A 220 13.68 18.58 7.12
C ASP A 220 12.81 17.32 6.91
N ALA A 221 13.30 16.39 6.09
CA ALA A 221 12.56 15.20 5.69
C ALA A 221 13.06 13.95 6.41
N PRO A 222 12.23 12.90 6.52
CA PRO A 222 12.70 11.60 6.97
C PRO A 222 13.84 11.08 6.07
N GLU A 223 14.79 10.36 6.67
CA GLU A 223 15.87 9.67 5.98
C GLU A 223 15.31 8.73 4.90
N GLY A 224 15.85 8.80 3.67
CA GLY A 224 15.40 8.00 2.52
C GLY A 224 14.28 8.61 1.67
N GLY A 225 13.92 9.87 1.90
CA GLY A 225 13.13 10.66 0.95
C GLY A 225 11.66 10.24 0.86
N ILE A 226 11.04 10.52 -0.29
CA ILE A 226 9.61 10.23 -0.48
C ILE A 226 9.36 8.73 -0.62
N LEU A 227 10.30 7.96 -1.15
CA LEU A 227 10.15 6.50 -1.26
C LEU A 227 10.16 5.83 0.11
N ALA A 228 11.06 6.25 1.02
CA ALA A 228 11.04 5.74 2.40
C ALA A 228 9.77 6.14 3.17
N TYR A 229 9.19 7.30 2.83
CA TYR A 229 7.88 7.68 3.35
C TYR A 229 6.78 6.76 2.81
N LEU A 230 6.70 6.57 1.48
CA LEU A 230 5.67 5.78 0.81
C LEU A 230 5.73 4.27 1.12
N ALA A 231 6.90 3.75 1.47
CA ALA A 231 7.06 2.36 1.92
C ALA A 231 6.38 2.06 3.27
N GLN A 232 5.94 3.07 4.01
CA GLN A 232 5.22 2.86 5.27
C GLN A 232 3.75 2.52 5.02
N ASP A 233 3.15 1.89 6.02
CA ASP A 233 1.78 1.40 5.95
C ASP A 233 0.76 2.52 5.70
N GLY A 234 -0.10 2.33 4.70
CA GLY A 234 -1.18 3.25 4.35
C GLY A 234 -0.76 4.58 3.71
N LYS A 235 0.50 4.73 3.27
CA LYS A 235 1.02 6.05 2.86
C LYS A 235 0.65 6.52 1.47
N PHE A 236 0.26 5.62 0.56
CA PHE A 236 -0.24 6.02 -0.74
C PHE A 236 -1.59 6.75 -0.65
N SER A 237 -2.50 6.36 0.25
CA SER A 237 -3.74 7.13 0.45
C SER A 237 -3.49 8.50 1.10
N GLU A 238 -2.50 8.60 1.98
CA GLU A 238 -2.06 9.91 2.49
C GLU A 238 -1.44 10.78 1.40
N PHE A 239 -0.64 10.18 0.51
CA PHE A 239 -0.04 10.87 -0.63
C PHE A 239 -1.12 11.39 -1.58
N SER A 240 -2.08 10.56 -1.98
CA SER A 240 -3.12 10.96 -2.95
C SER A 240 -3.91 12.17 -2.46
N HIS A 241 -4.34 12.15 -1.19
CA HIS A 241 -5.04 13.29 -0.58
C HIS A 241 -4.17 14.54 -0.53
N LYS A 242 -2.96 14.43 0.04
CA LYS A 242 -2.11 15.61 0.26
C LYS A 242 -1.61 16.24 -1.02
N VAL A 243 -1.34 15.44 -2.06
CA VAL A 243 -0.87 15.97 -3.34
C VAL A 243 -2.03 16.58 -4.14
N ARG A 244 -3.21 15.96 -4.15
CA ARG A 244 -4.38 16.54 -4.82
C ARG A 244 -4.82 17.86 -4.20
N TRP A 245 -4.78 17.95 -2.87
CA TRP A 245 -5.48 19.01 -2.12
C TRP A 245 -4.57 19.98 -1.35
N GLY A 246 -3.34 19.57 -1.05
CA GLY A 246 -2.40 20.30 -0.20
C GLY A 246 -2.49 19.90 1.28
N ILE A 247 -1.55 20.44 2.06
CA ILE A 247 -1.48 20.23 3.51
C ILE A 247 -1.73 21.56 4.24
N PRO A 248 -2.75 21.64 5.10
CA PRO A 248 -3.02 22.82 5.90
C PRO A 248 -1.82 23.29 6.72
N ASP A 249 -1.59 24.60 6.75
CA ASP A 249 -0.56 25.29 7.52
C ASP A 249 0.88 24.91 7.10
N THR A 250 1.08 24.62 5.80
CA THR A 250 2.39 24.30 5.23
C THR A 250 2.63 24.99 3.88
N GLY A 251 3.86 24.88 3.35
CA GLY A 251 4.19 25.31 1.99
C GLY A 251 3.63 24.41 0.88
N MET A 252 3.20 23.19 1.20
CA MET A 252 2.67 22.20 0.25
C MET A 252 1.19 22.50 -0.06
N THR A 253 0.95 23.66 -0.68
CA THR A 253 -0.39 24.08 -1.12
C THR A 253 -0.71 23.49 -2.50
N ARG A 254 -2.00 23.32 -2.83
CA ARG A 254 -2.42 22.85 -4.17
C ARG A 254 -1.74 23.65 -5.30
N GLY A 255 -1.71 24.98 -5.18
CA GLY A 255 -1.08 25.84 -6.18
C GLY A 255 0.45 25.74 -6.24
N ALA A 256 1.12 25.49 -5.11
CA ALA A 256 2.57 25.28 -5.09
C ALA A 256 2.99 23.99 -5.80
N MET A 257 2.11 23.00 -5.84
CA MET A 257 2.31 21.72 -6.54
C MET A 257 1.81 21.73 -7.99
N GLY A 258 1.50 22.91 -8.56
CA GLY A 258 1.01 22.98 -9.95
C GLY A 258 -0.47 22.63 -10.12
N SER A 259 -1.24 22.57 -9.03
CA SER A 259 -2.68 22.24 -9.03
C SER A 259 -3.00 20.90 -9.71
N PRO A 260 -2.38 19.77 -9.26
CA PRO A 260 -2.45 18.49 -9.96
C PRO A 260 -3.88 17.99 -10.10
N THR A 261 -4.21 17.37 -11.23
CA THR A 261 -5.45 16.60 -11.49
C THR A 261 -5.44 15.26 -10.73
N SER A 262 -6.55 14.52 -10.68
CA SER A 262 -6.50 13.16 -10.11
C SER A 262 -5.63 12.22 -10.96
N ALA A 263 -5.63 12.41 -12.28
CA ALA A 263 -4.73 11.71 -13.20
C ALA A 263 -3.25 12.02 -12.91
N ASP A 264 -2.87 13.28 -12.70
CA ASP A 264 -1.47 13.64 -12.37
C ASP A 264 -1.02 12.95 -11.06
N VAL A 265 -1.89 12.89 -10.07
CA VAL A 265 -1.63 12.19 -8.80
C VAL A 265 -1.46 10.69 -9.01
N ALA A 266 -2.34 10.04 -9.78
CA ALA A 266 -2.23 8.63 -10.12
C ALA A 266 -0.94 8.33 -10.90
N ASN A 267 -0.61 9.15 -11.89
CA ASN A 267 0.62 9.07 -12.67
C ASN A 267 1.88 9.12 -11.78
N MET A 268 1.94 10.10 -10.88
CA MET A 268 3.05 10.22 -9.91
C MET A 268 3.12 9.01 -8.99
N MET A 269 1.99 8.51 -8.48
CA MET A 269 2.00 7.34 -7.61
C MET A 269 2.47 6.09 -8.34
N LEU A 270 2.05 5.86 -9.59
CA LEU A 270 2.50 4.71 -10.39
C LEU A 270 4.03 4.75 -10.58
N TRP A 271 4.57 5.90 -10.97
CA TRP A 271 6.01 6.07 -11.11
C TRP A 271 6.75 5.85 -9.78
N LEU A 272 6.30 6.47 -8.69
CA LEU A 272 6.93 6.30 -7.37
C LEU A 272 6.83 4.85 -6.85
N GLN A 273 5.76 4.12 -7.19
CA GLN A 273 5.66 2.69 -6.90
C GLN A 273 6.66 1.84 -7.69
N GLN A 274 6.95 2.22 -8.94
CA GLN A 274 7.94 1.53 -9.77
C GLN A 274 9.36 1.80 -9.24
N GLU A 275 9.68 3.05 -8.91
CA GLU A 275 10.97 3.42 -8.31
C GLU A 275 11.16 2.79 -6.92
N GLY A 276 10.10 2.75 -6.11
CA GLY A 276 10.13 2.16 -4.77
C GLY A 276 9.96 0.64 -4.73
N GLY A 277 9.54 0.00 -5.82
CA GLY A 277 9.21 -1.43 -5.86
C GLY A 277 8.02 -1.84 -4.98
N THR A 278 7.06 -0.93 -4.73
CA THR A 278 5.95 -1.12 -3.77
C THR A 278 4.58 -1.38 -4.41
N GLY A 279 4.45 -1.23 -5.73
CA GLY A 279 3.18 -1.42 -6.47
C GLY A 279 2.85 -2.86 -6.83
N PHE A 280 3.71 -3.81 -6.44
CA PHE A 280 3.53 -5.22 -6.73
C PHE A 280 4.07 -6.07 -5.58
N ALA A 281 3.30 -7.08 -5.19
CA ALA A 281 3.71 -8.06 -4.19
C ALA A 281 3.67 -9.47 -4.79
N LEU A 282 4.64 -10.29 -4.42
CA LEU A 282 4.62 -11.72 -4.73
C LEU A 282 3.32 -12.34 -4.19
N ASN A 283 2.64 -13.12 -5.02
CA ASN A 283 1.33 -13.68 -4.68
C ASN A 283 1.06 -14.98 -5.45
N PRO A 284 0.03 -15.77 -5.06
CA PRO A 284 -0.27 -17.04 -5.73
C PRO A 284 -0.63 -16.92 -7.21
N GLY A 285 -1.09 -15.75 -7.64
CA GLY A 285 -1.34 -15.41 -9.04
C GLY A 285 -0.09 -15.47 -9.93
N LEU A 286 1.13 -15.51 -9.37
CA LEU A 286 2.39 -15.75 -10.10
C LEU A 286 2.65 -17.24 -10.41
N THR A 287 1.90 -18.16 -9.83
CA THR A 287 2.04 -19.60 -10.09
C THR A 287 1.86 -19.90 -11.58
N GLY A 288 2.74 -20.74 -12.13
CA GLY A 288 2.62 -21.23 -13.50
C GLY A 288 3.94 -21.57 -14.15
N THR A 289 3.86 -21.78 -15.46
CA THR A 289 5.03 -22.01 -16.32
C THR A 289 5.58 -20.67 -16.79
N TRP A 290 6.88 -20.46 -16.63
CA TRP A 290 7.61 -19.27 -17.04
C TRP A 290 8.77 -19.66 -17.95
N TRP A 291 8.98 -18.95 -19.05
CA TRP A 291 10.08 -19.28 -19.97
C TRP A 291 10.56 -18.04 -20.72
N ASN A 292 11.75 -18.14 -21.31
CA ASN A 292 12.22 -17.17 -22.29
C ASN A 292 11.95 -17.73 -23.70
N PRO A 293 11.17 -17.04 -24.57
CA PRO A 293 10.89 -17.54 -25.92
C PRO A 293 12.13 -17.82 -26.77
N ALA A 294 13.21 -17.08 -26.58
CA ALA A 294 14.49 -17.29 -27.27
C ALA A 294 15.23 -18.55 -26.79
N ARG A 295 14.80 -19.15 -25.67
CA ARG A 295 15.38 -20.36 -25.06
C ARG A 295 14.36 -21.50 -25.01
N SER A 296 13.44 -21.54 -25.98
CA SER A 296 12.43 -22.60 -26.08
C SER A 296 13.05 -24.00 -26.04
N GLY A 297 12.53 -24.85 -25.15
CA GLY A 297 13.08 -26.18 -24.85
C GLY A 297 13.56 -26.33 -23.41
N GLU A 298 13.65 -25.23 -22.67
CA GLU A 298 13.84 -25.16 -21.22
C GLU A 298 12.88 -24.12 -20.61
N GLY A 299 12.74 -24.13 -19.29
CA GLY A 299 11.87 -23.20 -18.60
C GLY A 299 11.58 -23.59 -17.17
N PHE A 300 10.80 -22.75 -16.51
CA PHE A 300 10.51 -22.81 -15.10
C PHE A 300 9.06 -23.22 -14.86
N LEU A 301 8.83 -24.00 -13.82
CA LEU A 301 7.54 -24.10 -13.15
C LEU A 301 7.71 -23.48 -11.77
N LEU A 302 6.98 -22.39 -11.53
CA LEU A 302 7.01 -21.64 -10.28
C LEU A 302 5.67 -21.83 -9.57
N GLU A 303 5.72 -22.15 -8.28
CA GLU A 303 4.55 -22.30 -7.42
C GLU A 303 4.65 -21.28 -6.29
N PHE A 304 3.66 -20.40 -6.23
CA PHE A 304 3.40 -19.49 -5.13
C PHE A 304 2.07 -19.90 -4.51
N ALA A 305 2.06 -20.24 -3.23
CA ALA A 305 0.84 -20.72 -2.57
C ALA A 305 0.81 -20.32 -1.10
N TYR A 306 -0.36 -19.95 -0.60
CA TYR A 306 -0.56 -19.69 0.82
C TYR A 306 -0.68 -20.99 1.61
N ASN A 307 0.10 -21.11 2.68
CA ASN A 307 -0.09 -22.11 3.74
C ASN A 307 -0.52 -21.37 5.02
N GLY A 308 -1.83 -21.26 5.24
CA GLY A 308 -2.36 -20.27 6.18
C GLY A 308 -2.12 -18.86 5.65
N ASP A 309 -1.56 -17.99 6.47
CA ASP A 309 -1.26 -16.60 6.09
C ASP A 309 0.16 -16.42 5.53
N THR A 310 0.94 -17.51 5.41
CA THR A 310 2.32 -17.46 4.91
C THR A 310 2.37 -17.83 3.44
N LEU A 311 2.87 -16.92 2.61
CA LEU A 311 3.17 -17.21 1.22
C LEU A 311 4.39 -18.14 1.16
N THR A 312 4.24 -19.25 0.46
CA THR A 312 5.28 -20.24 0.23
C THR A 312 5.66 -20.25 -1.24
N PHE A 313 6.89 -20.67 -1.53
CA PHE A 313 7.39 -20.80 -2.88
C PHE A 313 8.11 -22.14 -3.09
N PHE A 314 7.89 -22.72 -4.25
CA PHE A 314 8.73 -23.76 -4.82
C PHE A 314 8.95 -23.48 -6.31
N GLY A 315 10.20 -23.52 -6.75
CA GLY A 315 10.55 -23.38 -8.15
C GLY A 315 11.20 -24.65 -8.69
N SER A 316 11.00 -24.92 -9.97
CA SER A 316 11.81 -25.90 -10.71
C SER A 316 12.20 -25.33 -12.07
N PHE A 317 13.46 -25.51 -12.46
CA PHE A 317 14.00 -25.15 -13.77
C PHE A 317 14.39 -26.41 -14.50
N TYR A 318 13.74 -26.68 -15.63
CA TYR A 318 14.04 -27.81 -16.50
C TYR A 318 14.97 -27.32 -17.61
N THR A 319 16.21 -27.80 -17.60
CA THR A 319 17.30 -27.37 -18.49
C THR A 319 18.18 -28.56 -18.87
N TYR A 320 19.42 -28.34 -19.26
CA TYR A 320 20.36 -29.34 -19.76
C TYR A 320 21.70 -29.25 -19.06
N GLN A 321 22.36 -30.40 -18.87
CA GLN A 321 23.72 -30.44 -18.30
C GLN A 321 24.77 -29.93 -19.29
N GLN A 322 25.84 -29.34 -18.76
CA GLN A 322 26.95 -28.80 -19.55
C GLN A 322 27.70 -29.88 -20.36
N SER A 323 27.88 -31.09 -19.82
CA SER A 323 28.81 -32.09 -20.36
C SER A 323 28.20 -33.04 -21.40
N ASP A 324 26.92 -33.41 -21.28
CA ASP A 324 26.40 -34.60 -21.96
C ASP A 324 25.03 -34.45 -22.64
N VAL A 325 24.51 -33.21 -22.79
CA VAL A 325 23.21 -32.93 -23.44
C VAL A 325 22.02 -33.69 -22.80
N PHE A 326 22.17 -34.15 -21.56
CA PHE A 326 21.10 -34.79 -20.81
C PHE A 326 20.22 -33.74 -20.13
N PRO A 327 18.91 -34.00 -20.01
CA PRO A 327 18.04 -33.20 -19.18
C PRO A 327 18.57 -33.09 -17.76
N PHE A 328 18.44 -31.90 -17.20
CA PHE A 328 18.82 -31.54 -15.85
C PHE A 328 17.69 -30.74 -15.25
N TRP A 329 17.51 -30.84 -13.94
CA TRP A 329 16.60 -29.95 -13.26
C TRP A 329 17.24 -29.37 -12.01
N ILE A 330 16.96 -28.11 -11.78
CA ILE A 330 17.34 -27.36 -10.59
C ILE A 330 16.05 -27.01 -9.86
N VAL A 331 15.99 -27.20 -8.55
CA VAL A 331 14.85 -26.78 -7.74
C VAL A 331 15.25 -25.60 -6.87
N PHE A 332 14.29 -24.72 -6.58
CA PHE A 332 14.51 -23.49 -5.83
C PHE A 332 13.64 -23.47 -4.59
N GLN A 333 14.24 -23.08 -3.48
CA GLN A 333 13.55 -22.86 -2.21
C GLN A 333 13.95 -21.48 -1.67
N PRO A 334 13.05 -20.74 -1.01
CA PRO A 334 13.38 -19.41 -0.51
C PRO A 334 14.54 -19.44 0.48
N VAL A 335 15.40 -18.43 0.44
CA VAL A 335 16.43 -18.24 1.48
C VAL A 335 15.73 -18.09 2.82
N GLY A 336 16.13 -18.89 3.82
CA GLY A 336 15.49 -18.89 5.13
C GLY A 336 14.07 -19.50 5.18
N GLY A 337 13.58 -20.08 4.08
CA GLY A 337 12.27 -20.72 4.00
C GLY A 337 11.08 -19.74 3.99
N VAL A 338 11.33 -18.46 3.73
CA VAL A 338 10.32 -17.40 3.74
C VAL A 338 10.30 -16.66 2.41
N VAL A 339 9.10 -16.45 1.85
CA VAL A 339 8.89 -15.48 0.78
C VAL A 339 8.76 -14.09 1.44
N PRO A 340 9.38 -13.03 0.90
CA PRO A 340 9.20 -11.68 1.45
C PRO A 340 7.72 -11.29 1.52
N GLU A 341 7.32 -10.67 2.64
CA GLU A 341 5.94 -10.18 2.84
C GLU A 341 5.58 -9.01 1.90
N SER A 342 6.61 -8.33 1.37
CA SER A 342 6.47 -7.18 0.48
C SER A 342 7.57 -7.15 -0.57
N GLY A 343 7.30 -6.47 -1.68
CA GLY A 343 8.24 -6.24 -2.77
C GLY A 343 8.13 -7.29 -3.88
N THR A 344 9.00 -7.11 -4.87
CA THR A 344 8.94 -7.79 -6.17
C THR A 344 9.94 -8.93 -6.31
N THR A 345 10.84 -9.10 -5.34
CA THR A 345 12.02 -9.95 -5.47
C THR A 345 12.01 -11.09 -4.46
N LEU A 346 12.34 -12.30 -4.94
CA LEU A 346 12.52 -13.50 -4.16
C LEU A 346 13.95 -14.00 -4.29
N GLU A 347 14.66 -14.04 -3.18
CA GLU A 347 15.93 -14.74 -3.05
C GLU A 347 15.71 -16.22 -2.75
N ALA A 348 16.36 -17.09 -3.51
CA ALA A 348 16.24 -18.53 -3.40
C ALA A 348 17.60 -19.24 -3.41
N ILE A 349 17.65 -20.38 -2.75
CA ILE A 349 18.74 -21.34 -2.87
C ILE A 349 18.38 -22.31 -3.99
N ALA A 350 19.31 -22.49 -4.91
CA ALA A 350 19.21 -23.45 -6.01
C ALA A 350 19.80 -24.79 -5.59
N TYR A 351 19.09 -25.89 -5.84
CA TYR A 351 19.53 -27.24 -5.55
C TYR A 351 19.48 -28.14 -6.78
N ALA A 352 20.50 -28.98 -6.93
CA ALA A 352 20.53 -30.07 -7.88
C ALA A 352 20.25 -31.39 -7.15
N THR A 353 19.35 -32.22 -7.70
CA THR A 353 19.06 -33.53 -7.11
C THR A 353 19.52 -34.67 -8.02
N ALA A 354 20.17 -35.69 -7.45
CA ALA A 354 20.69 -36.85 -8.18
C ALA A 354 20.70 -38.12 -7.30
N GLY A 355 21.35 -39.18 -7.79
CA GLY A 355 21.79 -40.33 -6.97
C GLY A 355 20.88 -41.57 -6.95
N THR A 356 19.60 -41.44 -7.30
CA THR A 356 18.64 -42.57 -7.29
C THR A 356 18.16 -42.98 -8.71
N MET A 357 17.44 -44.10 -8.83
CA MET A 357 16.90 -44.62 -10.10
C MET A 357 15.35 -44.59 -10.15
N TRP A 358 14.79 -44.67 -11.36
CA TRP A 358 13.34 -44.74 -11.58
C TRP A 358 12.73 -46.10 -11.20
N GLY A 359 11.49 -46.11 -10.70
CA GLY A 359 10.68 -47.33 -10.49
C GLY A 359 11.17 -48.19 -9.32
N ASP A 360 11.20 -49.52 -9.51
CA ASP A 360 11.61 -50.49 -8.46
C ASP A 360 13.05 -50.30 -7.97
N GLY A 361 13.89 -49.57 -8.72
CA GLY A 361 15.24 -49.20 -8.32
C GLY A 361 15.32 -47.93 -7.47
N PHE A 362 14.20 -47.27 -7.18
CA PHE A 362 14.16 -46.09 -6.33
C PHE A 362 14.50 -46.44 -4.88
N ASN A 363 15.55 -45.82 -4.37
CA ASN A 363 15.93 -45.87 -2.97
C ASN A 363 16.06 -44.42 -2.46
N PRO A 364 15.27 -44.01 -1.45
CA PRO A 364 15.33 -42.65 -0.91
C PRO A 364 16.67 -42.35 -0.22
N ASP A 365 17.36 -43.36 0.30
CA ASP A 365 18.66 -43.18 0.96
C ASP A 365 19.79 -42.83 -0.03
N ASP A 366 19.56 -43.08 -1.32
CA ASP A 366 20.50 -42.74 -2.40
C ASP A 366 20.23 -41.35 -3.00
N VAL A 367 19.16 -40.66 -2.58
CA VAL A 367 18.84 -39.31 -3.07
C VAL A 367 19.87 -38.32 -2.50
N GLN A 368 20.55 -37.64 -3.41
CA GLN A 368 21.48 -36.56 -3.10
C GLN A 368 20.84 -35.22 -3.50
N THR A 369 20.87 -34.25 -2.59
CA THR A 369 20.43 -32.88 -2.84
C THR A 369 21.62 -31.97 -2.55
N ASP A 370 22.29 -31.56 -3.62
CA ASP A 370 23.46 -30.68 -3.53
C ASP A 370 23.03 -29.23 -3.77
N GLU A 371 23.54 -28.32 -2.96
CA GLU A 371 23.37 -26.89 -3.19
C GLU A 371 24.07 -26.53 -4.51
N PHE A 372 23.30 -26.13 -5.52
CA PHE A 372 23.79 -25.71 -6.82
C PHE A 372 24.36 -24.29 -6.75
N GLY A 373 23.71 -23.41 -5.97
CA GLY A 373 24.08 -22.01 -5.82
C GLY A 373 22.90 -21.15 -5.39
N THR A 374 22.86 -19.90 -5.83
CA THR A 374 21.78 -18.95 -5.52
C THR A 374 20.94 -18.63 -6.74
N ALA A 375 19.71 -18.16 -6.51
CA ALA A 375 18.87 -17.60 -7.55
C ALA A 375 18.08 -16.41 -7.01
N THR A 376 17.91 -15.39 -7.85
CA THR A 376 17.09 -14.22 -7.58
C THR A 376 16.01 -14.15 -8.65
N PHE A 377 14.74 -14.16 -8.23
CA PHE A 377 13.59 -13.95 -9.11
C PHE A 377 13.00 -12.57 -8.84
N THR A 378 12.73 -11.78 -9.87
CA THR A 378 12.07 -10.47 -9.75
C THR A 378 10.84 -10.44 -10.65
N PHE A 379 9.71 -9.99 -10.11
CA PHE A 379 8.44 -9.86 -10.82
C PHE A 379 7.92 -8.44 -10.69
N THR A 380 7.81 -7.73 -11.80
CA THR A 380 7.25 -6.38 -11.84
C THR A 380 5.77 -6.40 -12.20
N ASP A 381 5.30 -7.49 -12.82
CA ASP A 381 3.92 -7.69 -13.21
C ASP A 381 3.60 -9.20 -13.33
N CYS A 382 2.39 -9.51 -13.78
CA CYS A 382 1.89 -10.88 -13.85
C CYS A 382 2.31 -11.67 -15.10
N GLY A 383 2.92 -11.02 -16.09
CA GLY A 383 3.33 -11.58 -17.37
C GLY A 383 4.83 -11.60 -17.59
N THR A 384 5.59 -10.76 -16.88
CA THR A 384 7.02 -10.56 -17.04
C THR A 384 7.75 -10.77 -15.72
N GLY A 385 8.82 -11.54 -15.76
CA GLY A 385 9.74 -11.72 -14.65
C GLY A 385 11.18 -11.65 -15.11
N HIS A 386 12.11 -11.68 -14.16
CA HIS A 386 13.53 -11.80 -14.40
C HIS A 386 14.09 -12.86 -13.47
N VAL A 387 15.06 -13.63 -13.95
CA VAL A 387 15.78 -14.60 -13.13
C VAL A 387 17.28 -14.42 -13.30
N LEU A 388 18.00 -14.47 -12.20
CA LEU A 388 19.45 -14.64 -12.12
C LEU A 388 19.73 -15.92 -11.34
N ILE A 389 20.56 -16.81 -11.86
CA ILE A 389 21.03 -18.03 -11.16
C ILE A 389 22.55 -18.03 -11.19
N GLU A 390 23.17 -18.19 -10.03
CA GLU A 390 24.61 -18.18 -9.85
C GLU A 390 25.09 -19.52 -9.27
N PRO A 391 25.80 -20.34 -10.06
CA PRO A 391 26.37 -21.60 -9.56
C PRO A 391 27.45 -21.34 -8.49
N ASN A 392 27.53 -22.20 -7.48
CA ASN A 392 28.58 -22.13 -6.48
C ASN A 392 29.93 -22.62 -7.02
N GLU A 393 31.00 -22.45 -6.23
CA GLU A 393 32.37 -22.81 -6.63
C GLU A 393 32.50 -24.28 -7.06
N PHE A 394 31.76 -25.20 -6.42
CA PHE A 394 31.77 -26.61 -6.78
C PHE A 394 31.20 -26.84 -8.18
N PHE A 395 30.02 -26.30 -8.49
CA PHE A 395 29.39 -26.47 -9.79
C PHE A 395 30.10 -25.68 -10.91
N VAL A 396 30.69 -24.53 -10.60
CA VAL A 396 31.62 -23.83 -11.49
C VAL A 396 32.79 -24.74 -11.88
N GLY A 397 33.39 -25.41 -10.90
CA GLY A 397 34.45 -26.41 -11.12
C GLY A 397 34.02 -27.61 -11.99
N HIS A 398 32.72 -27.86 -12.11
CA HIS A 398 32.12 -28.91 -12.95
C HIS A 398 31.54 -28.39 -14.27
N GLY A 399 31.87 -27.15 -14.67
CA GLY A 399 31.59 -26.62 -15.99
C GLY A 399 30.42 -25.62 -16.06
N PHE A 400 29.66 -25.43 -14.98
CA PHE A 400 28.63 -24.39 -14.87
C PHE A 400 29.27 -23.02 -14.61
N THR A 401 30.03 -22.53 -15.58
CA THR A 401 30.93 -21.36 -15.43
C THR A 401 30.26 -20.02 -15.73
N SER A 402 29.01 -20.02 -16.14
CA SER A 402 28.25 -18.80 -16.49
C SER A 402 26.97 -18.74 -15.67
N ASN A 403 26.67 -17.53 -15.18
CA ASN A 403 25.37 -17.24 -14.60
C ASN A 403 24.28 -17.40 -15.66
N VAL A 404 23.11 -17.84 -15.21
CA VAL A 404 21.91 -17.89 -16.04
C VAL A 404 21.08 -16.66 -15.71
N GLU A 405 21.03 -15.70 -16.63
CA GLU A 405 20.35 -14.43 -16.41
C GLU A 405 19.52 -14.05 -17.64
N TYR A 406 18.21 -13.92 -17.47
CA TYR A 406 17.31 -13.46 -18.54
C TYR A 406 15.88 -13.15 -18.05
N THR A 407 15.16 -12.39 -18.89
CA THR A 407 13.72 -12.15 -18.75
C THR A 407 12.92 -13.44 -18.98
N LEU A 408 11.90 -13.61 -18.15
CA LEU A 408 10.88 -14.65 -18.21
C LEU A 408 9.57 -14.04 -18.68
N GLU A 409 8.83 -14.80 -19.48
CA GLU A 409 7.48 -14.48 -19.91
C GLU A 409 6.52 -15.59 -19.48
N ARG A 410 5.28 -15.20 -19.22
CA ARG A 410 4.15 -16.10 -18.99
C ARG A 410 3.01 -15.76 -19.95
N THR A 411 2.66 -16.69 -20.84
CA THR A 411 1.53 -16.49 -21.78
C THR A 411 0.23 -17.18 -21.37
N LEU A 412 0.24 -17.94 -20.27
CA LEU A 412 -0.95 -18.58 -19.73
C LEU A 412 -1.48 -17.76 -18.55
N ASP A 413 -2.70 -17.27 -18.70
CA ASP A 413 -3.41 -16.60 -17.61
C ASP A 413 -3.68 -17.60 -16.49
N SER A 414 -3.26 -17.24 -15.27
CA SER A 414 -3.64 -17.97 -14.07
C SER A 414 -5.14 -17.76 -13.81
N ALA A 415 -5.84 -18.79 -13.34
CA ALA A 415 -7.20 -18.64 -12.85
C ALA A 415 -7.27 -17.90 -11.49
N ILE A 416 -6.11 -17.72 -10.84
CA ILE A 416 -5.95 -16.88 -9.66
C ILE A 416 -5.55 -15.50 -10.16
N GLU A 417 -6.38 -14.51 -9.82
CA GLU A 417 -6.15 -13.12 -10.13
C GLU A 417 -4.80 -12.68 -9.55
N CYS A 418 -3.92 -12.20 -10.42
CA CYS A 418 -2.66 -11.60 -10.02
C CYS A 418 -2.92 -10.09 -10.00
N PRO A 419 -2.56 -9.36 -8.93
CA PRO A 419 -2.71 -7.91 -8.88
C PRO A 419 -1.98 -7.34 -10.08
N SER A 420 -2.73 -6.81 -11.05
CA SER A 420 -2.16 -6.02 -12.13
C SER A 420 -1.63 -4.71 -11.53
N GLN A 421 -0.59 -4.14 -12.13
CA GLN A 421 -0.22 -2.75 -11.84
C GLN A 421 -1.34 -1.79 -12.21
#